data_AF-A0A3N5LB27-F1
#
_entry.id   AF-A0A3N5LB27-F1
#
_cell.length_a   1.000
_cell.length_b   1.000
_cell.length_c   1.000
_cell.angle_alpha   90.00
_cell.angle_beta   90.00
_cell.angle_gamma   90.00
#
_symmetry.space_group_name_H-M   'P 1'
#
loop_
_entity.id
_entity.type
_entity.pdbx_description
1 polymer ?
#
loop_
_entity_poly.entity_id
_entity_poly.type
_entity_poly.pdbx_seq_one_letter_code
_entity_poly.pdbx_strand_id
1 'polypeptide(L)'
;MNQDSSPTLRQILAKLRKTDTALTGKVKTQPVLVYRHGRWHMVTVTVIIDAAMEAVQGIRTVHFMSPYRARKTVAEWLPYSELTPFEEVCPSFQEEVAAKILPDANAYRNLLKNHLVSVAGGYTTDTLSVMGDPARDEDRLVARIEAMMVEGEMGPFLNFERSFQYIQEHINDN
;
A
#
# COMPACT_ATOMS: atom_id res chain seq x y z
N MET A 1 39.14 -12.50 -1.29
CA MET A 1 37.94 -12.39 -0.45
C MET A 1 37.18 -11.15 -0.90
N ASN A 2 36.12 -11.31 -1.68
CA ASN A 2 35.23 -10.19 -1.98
C ASN A 2 34.41 -9.93 -0.71
N GLN A 3 34.69 -8.82 -0.05
CA GLN A 3 33.75 -8.25 0.92
C GLN A 3 32.57 -7.76 0.08
N ASP A 4 31.51 -8.55 -0.02
CA ASP A 4 30.20 -8.03 -0.45
C ASP A 4 29.78 -6.97 0.57
N SER A 5 30.11 -5.72 0.27
CA SER A 5 29.71 -4.59 1.09
C SER A 5 28.20 -4.46 0.99
N SER A 6 27.50 -4.82 2.06
CA SER A 6 26.05 -4.65 2.16
C SER A 6 25.65 -3.21 1.76
N PRO A 7 24.62 -3.04 0.91
CA PRO A 7 24.21 -1.73 0.44
C PRO A 7 23.85 -0.82 1.62
N THR A 8 24.37 0.41 1.58
CA THR A 8 24.07 1.45 2.57
C THR A 8 22.59 1.83 2.54
N LEU A 9 22.06 2.34 3.67
CA LEU A 9 20.70 2.87 3.75
C LEU A 9 20.37 3.85 2.60
N ARG A 10 21.34 4.70 2.22
CA ARG A 10 21.16 5.66 1.13
C ARG A 10 20.99 4.97 -0.23
N GLN A 11 21.75 3.91 -0.49
CA GLN A 11 21.63 3.12 -1.72
C GLN A 11 20.30 2.37 -1.78
N ILE A 12 19.87 1.79 -0.65
CA ILE A 12 18.56 1.13 -0.53
C ILE A 12 17.41 2.10 -0.85
N LEU A 13 17.40 3.27 -0.19
CA LEU A 13 16.38 4.29 -0.44
C LEU A 13 16.40 4.80 -1.88
N ALA A 14 17.58 4.92 -2.50
CA ALA A 14 17.70 5.33 -3.89
C ALA A 14 17.20 4.26 -4.87
N LYS A 15 17.45 2.97 -4.57
CA LYS A 15 16.98 1.85 -5.39
C LYS A 15 15.46 1.75 -5.34
N LEU A 16 14.87 1.75 -4.14
CA LEU A 16 13.41 1.74 -3.94
C LEU A 16 12.70 2.87 -4.70
N ARG A 17 13.33 4.03 -4.92
CA ARG A 17 12.74 5.16 -5.65
C ARG A 17 12.76 5.03 -7.16
N LYS A 18 13.63 4.19 -7.71
CA LYS A 18 13.96 4.15 -9.15
C LYS A 18 13.52 2.87 -9.83
N THR A 19 13.28 1.82 -9.06
CA THR A 19 12.97 0.49 -9.59
C THR A 19 11.66 0.00 -9.02
N ASP A 20 10.98 -0.88 -9.76
CA ASP A 20 9.81 -1.63 -9.28
C ASP A 20 10.28 -2.71 -8.29
N THR A 21 10.69 -2.24 -7.11
CA THR A 21 11.29 -3.03 -6.06
C THR A 21 10.70 -2.58 -4.73
N ALA A 22 10.39 -3.55 -3.89
CA ALA A 22 9.89 -3.32 -2.55
C ALA A 22 10.94 -3.69 -1.52
N LEU A 23 10.85 -3.11 -0.32
CA LEU A 23 11.51 -3.66 0.85
C LEU A 23 10.53 -4.61 1.51
N THR A 24 10.84 -5.90 1.48
CA THR A 24 10.01 -6.96 2.08
C THR A 24 10.72 -7.52 3.29
N GLY A 25 9.96 -7.93 4.29
CA GLY A 25 10.53 -8.68 5.40
C GLY A 25 10.89 -10.11 4.97
N LYS A 26 11.96 -10.65 5.55
CA LYS A 26 12.32 -12.08 5.42
C LYS A 26 11.24 -13.02 5.99
N VAL A 27 10.30 -12.48 6.77
CA VAL A 27 9.13 -13.19 7.28
C VAL A 27 7.89 -12.69 6.54
N LYS A 28 7.09 -13.61 6.00
CA LYS A 28 5.93 -13.34 5.14
C LYS A 28 4.83 -12.46 5.76
N THR A 29 4.88 -12.22 7.06
CA THR A 29 3.89 -11.41 7.79
C THR A 29 4.30 -9.94 7.96
N GLN A 30 5.52 -9.57 7.58
CA GLN A 30 5.94 -8.18 7.65
C GLN A 30 5.30 -7.36 6.54
N PRO A 31 4.87 -6.11 6.82
CA PRO A 31 4.39 -5.23 5.78
C PRO A 31 5.51 -4.97 4.75
N VAL A 32 5.10 -4.57 3.56
CA VAL A 32 5.98 -4.30 2.41
C VAL A 32 6.09 -2.79 2.25
N LEU A 33 7.31 -2.27 2.07
CA LEU A 33 7.54 -0.86 1.81
C LEU A 33 7.77 -0.61 0.31
N VAL A 34 7.00 0.30 -0.27
CA VAL A 34 7.12 0.70 -1.67
C VAL A 34 7.22 2.21 -1.82
N TYR A 35 7.88 2.66 -2.89
CA TYR A 35 7.90 4.08 -3.27
C TYR A 35 7.17 4.25 -4.60
N ARG A 36 6.15 5.11 -4.64
CA ARG A 36 5.38 5.38 -5.85
C ARG A 36 4.74 6.74 -5.80
N HIS A 37 4.63 7.39 -6.96
CA HIS A 37 4.06 8.74 -7.11
C HIS A 37 4.69 9.78 -6.17
N GLY A 38 6.02 9.72 -6.02
CA GLY A 38 6.77 10.65 -5.18
C GLY A 38 6.68 10.38 -3.67
N ARG A 39 5.95 9.34 -3.24
CA ARG A 39 5.60 9.07 -1.84
C ARG A 39 5.99 7.67 -1.41
N TRP A 40 6.19 7.52 -0.09
CA TRP A 40 6.44 6.22 0.54
C TRP A 40 5.13 5.63 1.03
N HIS A 41 4.99 4.32 0.84
CA HIS A 41 3.81 3.57 1.28
C HIS A 41 4.25 2.32 2.02
N MET A 42 3.60 2.06 3.14
CA MET A 42 3.67 0.75 3.79
C MET A 42 2.38 0.00 3.46
N VAL A 43 2.51 -1.18 2.89
CA VAL A 43 1.37 -1.99 2.46
C VAL A 43 1.38 -3.35 3.14
N THR A 44 0.19 -3.89 3.41
CA THR A 44 0.05 -5.26 3.89
C THR A 44 -0.42 -6.15 2.75
N VAL A 45 0.34 -7.21 2.46
CA VAL A 45 -0.08 -8.26 1.54
C VAL A 45 -0.71 -9.38 2.35
N THR A 46 -1.93 -9.78 2.00
CA THR A 46 -2.62 -10.89 2.64
C THR A 46 -3.60 -11.54 1.65
N VAL A 47 -4.40 -12.48 2.14
CA VAL A 47 -5.49 -13.08 1.37
C VAL A 47 -6.62 -12.07 1.19
N ILE A 48 -7.03 -11.88 -0.06
CA ILE A 48 -8.17 -11.08 -0.51
C ILE A 48 -8.99 -11.89 -1.54
N ILE A 49 -10.14 -11.37 -1.95
CA ILE A 49 -11.03 -12.06 -2.90
C ILE A 49 -10.90 -11.46 -4.30
N ASP A 50 -10.80 -12.30 -5.33
CA ASP A 50 -10.75 -11.87 -6.72
C ASP A 50 -12.13 -11.83 -7.43
N ALA A 51 -12.11 -11.60 -8.74
CA ALA A 51 -13.29 -11.58 -9.61
C ALA A 51 -14.04 -12.92 -9.66
N ALA A 52 -13.31 -14.03 -9.58
CA ALA A 52 -13.85 -15.38 -9.59
C ALA A 52 -14.33 -15.84 -8.19
N MET A 53 -14.30 -14.95 -7.20
CA MET A 53 -14.58 -15.23 -5.79
C MET A 53 -13.57 -16.20 -5.16
N GLU A 54 -12.36 -16.27 -5.69
CA GLU A 54 -11.27 -17.09 -5.18
C GLU A 54 -10.38 -16.29 -4.21
N ALA A 55 -9.76 -17.02 -3.27
CA ALA A 55 -8.84 -16.46 -2.30
C ALA A 55 -7.44 -16.33 -2.92
N VAL A 56 -6.99 -15.10 -3.12
CA VAL A 56 -5.68 -14.78 -3.74
C VAL A 56 -4.84 -13.90 -2.82
N GLN A 57 -3.53 -13.85 -3.04
CA GLN A 57 -2.69 -12.85 -2.37
C GLN A 57 -2.80 -11.50 -3.07
N GLY A 58 -2.92 -10.42 -2.29
CA GLY A 58 -2.85 -9.06 -2.81
C GLY A 58 -2.79 -8.02 -1.70
N ILE A 59 -2.81 -6.74 -2.10
CA ILE A 59 -2.67 -5.62 -1.17
C ILE A 59 -3.99 -5.42 -0.42
N ARG A 60 -3.97 -5.61 0.90
CA ARG A 60 -5.10 -5.35 1.80
C ARG A 60 -5.11 -3.92 2.31
N THR A 61 -3.96 -3.42 2.74
CA THR A 61 -3.87 -2.08 3.33
C THR A 61 -2.80 -1.23 2.67
N VAL A 62 -3.04 0.07 2.61
CA VAL A 62 -2.07 1.08 2.17
C VAL A 62 -2.01 2.20 3.19
N HIS A 63 -0.84 2.38 3.79
CA HIS A 63 -0.51 3.51 4.65
C HIS A 63 0.42 4.47 3.92
N PHE A 64 0.11 5.76 3.98
CA PHE A 64 1.00 6.80 3.50
C PHE A 64 2.07 7.10 4.56
N MET A 65 3.32 7.28 4.13
CA MET A 65 4.43 7.54 5.03
C MET A 65 5.16 8.83 4.67
N SER A 66 5.44 9.63 5.70
CA SER A 66 6.34 10.77 5.53
C SER A 66 7.77 10.28 5.22
N PRO A 67 8.58 11.07 4.50
CA PRO A 67 9.97 10.69 4.17
C PRO A 67 10.82 10.37 5.40
N TYR A 68 10.60 11.09 6.52
CA TYR A 68 11.29 10.85 7.78
C TYR A 68 10.97 9.46 8.34
N ARG A 69 9.68 9.09 8.37
CA ARG A 69 9.24 7.79 8.88
C ARG A 69 9.72 6.66 7.99
N ALA A 70 9.59 6.79 6.68
CA ALA A 70 10.08 5.79 5.74
C ALA A 70 11.58 5.54 5.93
N ARG A 71 12.40 6.60 6.08
CA ARG A 71 13.83 6.45 6.36
C ARG A 71 14.09 5.69 7.66
N LYS A 72 13.36 6.03 8.74
CA LYS A 72 13.49 5.36 10.05
C LYS A 72 13.11 3.87 9.93
N THR A 73 11.96 3.58 9.32
CA THR A 73 11.48 2.22 9.11
C THR A 73 12.44 1.38 8.26
N VAL A 74 12.94 1.91 7.14
CA VAL A 74 13.95 1.19 6.33
C VAL A 74 15.19 0.89 7.16
N ALA A 75 15.69 1.85 7.94
CA ALA A 75 16.88 1.65 8.77
C ALA A 75 16.67 0.55 9.83
N GLU A 76 15.49 0.53 10.46
CA GLU A 76 15.11 -0.48 11.46
C GLU A 76 14.90 -1.86 10.84
N TRP A 77 14.32 -1.93 9.65
CA TRP A 77 13.94 -3.18 9.01
C TRP A 77 15.06 -3.83 8.20
N LEU A 78 16.05 -3.04 7.76
CA LEU A 78 17.13 -3.51 6.87
C LEU A 78 17.82 -4.81 7.33
N PRO A 79 18.10 -5.04 8.64
CA PRO A 79 18.70 -6.31 9.08
C PRO A 79 17.81 -7.54 8.79
N TYR A 80 16.50 -7.34 8.77
CA TYR A 80 15.47 -8.38 8.67
C TYR A 80 14.73 -8.39 7.35
N SER A 81 15.14 -7.55 6.40
CA SER A 81 14.46 -7.32 5.14
C SER A 81 15.39 -7.49 3.95
N GLU A 82 14.80 -7.59 2.78
CA GLU A 82 15.52 -7.60 1.51
C GLU A 82 14.80 -6.76 0.46
N LEU A 83 15.53 -6.45 -0.62
CA LEU A 83 14.97 -5.77 -1.76
C LEU A 83 14.44 -6.80 -2.75
N THR A 84 13.12 -6.87 -2.87
CA THR A 84 12.43 -7.84 -3.71
C THR A 84 11.82 -7.14 -4.92
N PRO A 85 12.12 -7.58 -6.16
CA PRO A 85 11.39 -7.14 -7.35
C PRO A 85 9.88 -7.34 -7.18
N PHE A 86 9.05 -6.45 -7.72
CA PHE A 86 7.59 -6.55 -7.55
C PHE A 86 7.02 -7.92 -7.97
N GLU A 87 7.50 -8.49 -9.07
CA GLU A 87 7.11 -9.81 -9.58
C GLU A 87 7.36 -10.97 -8.59
N GLU A 88 8.28 -10.80 -7.64
CA GLU A 88 8.61 -11.80 -6.63
C GLU A 88 7.87 -11.59 -5.30
N VAL A 89 7.15 -10.48 -5.11
CA VAL A 89 6.42 -10.18 -3.86
C VAL A 89 5.18 -11.07 -3.72
N CYS A 90 4.29 -11.03 -4.71
CA CYS A 90 3.16 -11.95 -4.86
C CYS A 90 2.66 -11.90 -6.32
N PRO A 91 1.84 -12.87 -6.74
CA PRO A 91 1.20 -12.83 -8.05
C PRO A 91 0.49 -11.48 -8.25
N SER A 92 0.74 -10.86 -9.40
CA SER A 92 0.13 -9.58 -9.80
C SER A 92 0.38 -8.38 -8.87
N PHE A 93 1.46 -8.40 -8.07
CA PHE A 93 1.75 -7.31 -7.14
C PHE A 93 1.95 -5.97 -7.85
N GLN A 94 2.52 -5.96 -9.06
CA GLN A 94 2.71 -4.75 -9.83
C GLN A 94 1.38 -4.09 -10.21
N GLU A 95 0.41 -4.90 -10.63
CA GLU A 95 -0.96 -4.51 -10.96
C GLU A 95 -1.72 -4.06 -9.72
N GLU A 96 -1.57 -4.78 -8.60
CA GLU A 96 -2.10 -4.40 -7.29
C GLU A 96 -1.60 -3.02 -6.85
N VAL A 97 -0.29 -2.77 -6.94
CA VAL A 97 0.30 -1.46 -6.64
C VAL A 97 -0.28 -0.39 -7.59
N ALA A 98 -0.44 -0.69 -8.88
CA ALA A 98 -0.99 0.26 -9.85
C ALA A 98 -2.46 0.61 -9.59
N ALA A 99 -3.28 -0.36 -9.18
CA ALA A 99 -4.70 -0.17 -8.92
C ALA A 99 -4.98 0.49 -7.55
N LYS A 100 -4.10 0.29 -6.56
CA LYS A 100 -4.37 0.65 -5.15
C LYS A 100 -3.51 1.80 -4.63
N ILE A 101 -2.38 2.09 -5.26
CA ILE A 101 -1.52 3.24 -4.93
C ILE A 101 -1.62 4.28 -6.05
N LEU A 102 -2.53 5.23 -5.88
CA LEU A 102 -2.92 6.20 -6.89
C LEU A 102 -2.17 7.55 -6.73
N PRO A 103 -2.10 8.37 -7.81
CA PRO A 103 -1.30 9.59 -7.83
C PRO A 103 -1.81 10.73 -6.93
N ASP A 104 -3.10 10.77 -6.60
CA ASP A 104 -3.69 11.78 -5.73
C ASP A 104 -4.98 11.26 -5.07
N ALA A 105 -5.53 12.05 -4.14
CA ALA A 105 -6.71 11.66 -3.39
C ALA A 105 -7.98 11.58 -4.26
N ASN A 106 -8.11 12.45 -5.28
CA ASN A 106 -9.27 12.45 -6.18
C ASN A 106 -9.32 11.19 -7.04
N ALA A 107 -8.16 10.61 -7.38
CA ALA A 107 -8.11 9.33 -8.10
C ALA A 107 -8.80 8.18 -7.33
N TYR A 108 -8.93 8.26 -6.01
CA TYR A 108 -9.66 7.27 -5.21
C TYR A 108 -11.19 7.44 -5.22
N ARG A 109 -11.71 8.54 -5.78
CA ARG A 109 -13.14 8.89 -5.72
C ARG A 109 -14.04 7.79 -6.29
N ASN A 110 -13.70 7.25 -7.46
CA ASN A 110 -14.48 6.17 -8.07
C ASN A 110 -14.40 4.87 -7.25
N LEU A 111 -13.25 4.58 -6.65
CA LEU A 111 -13.11 3.41 -5.77
C LEU A 111 -13.98 3.55 -4.53
N LEU A 112 -14.05 4.76 -3.94
CA LEU A 112 -14.90 5.05 -2.79
C LEU A 112 -16.39 4.88 -3.13
N LYS A 113 -16.85 5.48 -4.23
CA LYS A 113 -18.24 5.39 -4.70
C LYS A 113 -18.71 3.95 -4.91
N ASN A 114 -17.84 3.11 -5.45
CA ASN A 114 -18.13 1.70 -5.72
C ASN A 114 -17.81 0.78 -4.54
N HIS A 115 -17.51 1.33 -3.35
CA HIS A 115 -17.15 0.57 -2.15
C HIS A 115 -15.97 -0.40 -2.34
N LEU A 116 -15.08 -0.10 -3.30
CA LEU A 116 -13.87 -0.88 -3.61
C LEU A 116 -12.69 -0.53 -2.70
N VAL A 117 -12.76 0.62 -2.02
CA VAL A 117 -11.82 1.04 -0.98
C VAL A 117 -12.59 1.68 0.17
N SER A 118 -12.09 1.50 1.39
CA SER A 118 -12.55 2.25 2.57
C SER A 118 -11.39 2.93 3.28
N VAL A 119 -11.68 4.07 3.90
CA VAL A 119 -10.76 4.68 4.87
C VAL A 119 -11.06 4.03 6.21
N ALA A 120 -10.10 3.31 6.76
CA ALA A 120 -10.23 2.65 8.06
C ALA A 120 -9.30 3.30 9.07
N GLY A 121 -9.74 3.44 10.31
CA GLY A 121 -8.88 3.73 11.45
C GLY A 121 -8.90 2.60 12.47
N GLY A 122 -7.92 2.61 13.36
CA GLY A 122 -7.70 1.57 14.36
C GLY A 122 -6.22 1.21 14.44
N TYR A 123 -5.83 0.55 15.53
CA TYR A 123 -4.44 0.11 15.76
C TYR A 123 -4.27 -1.39 15.58
N THR A 124 -5.36 -2.15 15.59
CA THR A 124 -5.41 -3.61 15.55
C THR A 124 -6.61 -4.09 14.72
N THR A 125 -6.56 -5.31 14.19
CA THR A 125 -7.63 -5.88 13.33
C THR A 125 -9.01 -5.97 14.01
N ASP A 126 -9.05 -6.01 15.33
CA ASP A 126 -10.26 -6.00 16.17
C ASP A 126 -10.78 -4.59 16.50
N THR A 127 -10.01 -3.53 16.22
CA THR A 127 -10.39 -2.13 16.42
C THR A 127 -10.63 -1.36 15.12
N LEU A 128 -10.77 -2.09 14.01
CA LEU A 128 -11.03 -1.49 12.71
C LEU A 128 -12.39 -0.78 12.70
N SER A 129 -12.34 0.52 12.51
CA SER A 129 -13.50 1.38 12.31
C SER A 129 -13.44 1.94 10.90
N VAL A 130 -14.43 1.59 10.07
CA VAL A 130 -14.61 2.25 8.78
C VAL A 130 -15.05 3.69 9.05
N MET A 131 -14.31 4.63 8.49
CA MET A 131 -14.55 6.05 8.67
C MET A 131 -15.51 6.54 7.58
N GLY A 132 -16.74 6.88 7.97
CA GLY A 132 -17.75 7.47 7.08
C GLY A 132 -18.40 6.50 6.10
N ASP A 133 -19.39 7.03 5.38
CA ASP A 133 -20.10 6.33 4.31
C ASP A 133 -19.82 7.03 2.97
N PRO A 134 -19.17 6.37 1.99
CA PRO A 134 -18.88 6.97 0.69
C PRO A 134 -20.11 7.57 -0.01
N ALA A 135 -21.30 7.00 0.17
CA ALA A 135 -22.53 7.50 -0.45
C ALA A 135 -22.97 8.88 0.08
N ARG A 136 -22.46 9.29 1.25
CA ARG A 136 -22.83 10.55 1.94
C ARG A 136 -21.67 11.48 2.19
N ASP A 137 -20.46 10.92 2.36
CA ASP A 137 -19.28 11.61 2.87
C ASP A 137 -18.14 11.71 1.84
N GLU A 138 -18.40 11.44 0.55
CA GLU A 138 -17.38 11.35 -0.51
C GLU A 138 -16.30 12.43 -0.44
N ASP A 139 -16.69 13.71 -0.47
CA ASP A 139 -15.73 14.83 -0.44
C ASP A 139 -14.93 14.87 0.88
N ARG A 140 -15.58 14.52 2.00
CA ARG A 140 -14.90 14.44 3.30
C ARG A 140 -13.87 13.31 3.30
N LEU A 141 -14.17 12.17 2.67
CA LEU A 141 -13.26 11.04 2.57
C LEU A 141 -12.09 11.35 1.65
N VAL A 142 -12.34 11.98 0.50
CA VAL A 142 -11.27 12.43 -0.40
C VAL A 142 -10.35 13.44 0.31
N ALA A 143 -10.90 14.45 0.99
CA ALA A 143 -10.10 15.40 1.77
C ALA A 143 -9.30 14.71 2.89
N ARG A 144 -9.85 13.66 3.51
CA ARG A 144 -9.14 12.87 4.52
C ARG A 144 -7.97 12.10 3.90
N ILE A 145 -8.15 11.48 2.74
CA ILE A 145 -7.07 10.80 2.01
C ILE A 145 -5.98 11.80 1.64
N GLU A 146 -6.36 12.99 1.18
CA GLU A 146 -5.40 14.07 0.88
C GLU A 146 -4.58 14.45 2.12
N ALA A 147 -5.23 14.68 3.26
CA ALA A 147 -4.54 14.94 4.52
C ALA A 147 -3.58 13.80 4.88
N MET A 148 -4.01 12.53 4.76
CA MET A 148 -3.15 11.37 5.01
C MET A 148 -1.94 11.32 4.07
N MET A 149 -2.11 11.66 2.79
CA MET A 149 -1.00 11.71 1.81
C MET A 149 0.01 12.82 2.13
N VAL A 150 -0.45 13.95 2.66
CA VAL A 150 0.39 15.11 3.02
C VAL A 150 1.13 14.86 4.33
N GLU A 151 0.41 14.43 5.36
CA GLU A 151 0.93 14.24 6.71
C GLU A 151 1.84 12.99 6.78
N GLY A 152 1.42 11.89 6.14
CA GLY A 152 2.12 10.61 6.21
C GLY A 152 2.25 10.07 7.64
N GLU A 153 1.30 10.41 8.52
CA GLU A 153 1.19 9.92 9.89
C GLU A 153 0.71 8.47 9.94
N MET A 154 0.93 7.79 11.07
CA MET A 154 0.35 6.47 11.28
C MET A 154 -0.96 6.61 11.99
N GLY A 155 -1.97 5.93 11.46
CA GLY A 155 -3.34 6.06 11.90
C GLY A 155 -4.22 5.51 10.78
N PRO A 156 -5.15 6.31 10.24
CA PRO A 156 -6.00 5.84 9.16
C PRO A 156 -5.21 5.34 7.96
N PHE A 157 -5.81 4.39 7.25
CA PHE A 157 -5.25 3.78 6.06
C PHE A 157 -6.34 3.42 5.07
N LEU A 158 -5.93 3.14 3.85
CA LEU A 158 -6.84 2.60 2.84
C LEU A 158 -6.92 1.09 3.01
N ASN A 159 -8.14 0.56 3.11
CA ASN A 159 -8.42 -0.87 3.19
C ASN A 159 -9.13 -1.35 1.91
N PHE A 160 -8.63 -2.45 1.36
CA PHE A 160 -9.11 -3.08 0.14
C PHE A 160 -9.43 -4.54 0.44
N GLU A 161 -10.65 -4.97 0.12
CA GLU A 161 -11.06 -6.36 0.34
C GLU A 161 -11.01 -7.23 -0.92
N ARG A 162 -10.66 -6.61 -2.05
CA ARG A 162 -10.78 -7.18 -3.39
C ARG A 162 -9.49 -7.03 -4.17
N SER A 163 -9.22 -7.98 -5.06
CA SER A 163 -8.04 -7.96 -5.94
C SER A 163 -8.14 -6.86 -7.00
N PHE A 164 -7.03 -6.56 -7.67
CA PHE A 164 -6.99 -5.62 -8.77
C PHE A 164 -7.90 -6.06 -9.94
N GLN A 165 -8.04 -7.36 -10.21
CA GLN A 165 -8.91 -7.88 -11.27
C GLN A 165 -10.37 -7.52 -10.99
N TYR A 166 -10.82 -7.79 -9.77
CA TYR A 166 -12.16 -7.41 -9.33
C TYR A 166 -12.37 -5.89 -9.47
N ILE A 167 -11.38 -5.09 -9.03
CA ILE A 167 -11.43 -3.63 -9.14
C ILE A 167 -11.55 -3.19 -10.61
N GLN A 168 -10.80 -3.80 -11.52
CA GLN A 168 -10.83 -3.46 -12.95
C GLN A 168 -12.18 -3.74 -13.60
N GLU A 169 -12.81 -4.86 -13.26
CA GLU A 169 -14.15 -5.20 -13.79
C GLU A 169 -15.21 -4.21 -13.28
N HIS A 170 -15.16 -3.83 -12.00
CA HIS A 170 -16.23 -3.06 -11.36
C HIS A 170 -16.05 -1.54 -11.42
N ILE A 171 -14.92 -1.03 -11.95
CA ILE A 171 -14.75 0.40 -12.26
C ILE A 171 -15.35 0.77 -13.62
N ASN A 172 -15.34 -0.16 -14.58
CA ASN A 172 -15.71 0.13 -15.97
C ASN A 172 -17.21 -0.01 -16.25
N ASP A 173 -17.99 -0.52 -15.29
CA ASP A 173 -19.41 -0.81 -15.44
C ASP A 173 -20.34 0.36 -15.05
N ASN A 174 -19.80 1.55 -14.73
CA ASN A 174 -20.53 2.76 -14.32
C ASN A 174 -20.04 4.02 -15.05
#